data_AF-A0A4Q3SYK7-F1
#
_entry.id   AF-A0A4Q3SYK7-F1
#
_cell.length_a   1.000
_cell.length_b   1.000
_cell.length_c   1.000
_cell.angle_alpha   90.00
_cell.angle_beta   90.00
_cell.angle_gamma   90.00
#
_symmetry.space_group_name_H-M   'P 1'
#
loop_
_entity.id
_entity.type
_entity.pdbx_description
1 polymer ?
#
loop_
_entity_poly.entity_id
_entity_poly.type
_entity_poly.pdbx_seq_one_letter_code
_entity_poly.pdbx_strand_id
1 'polypeptide(L)'
;DFNATSSSVVYRTLCAKLAAARRLAPTKSATSTFPSTLPVLRIDHIFVSPEIKVEDVFVPFDQLTRTASDHLPLVMDFSVT
;
A
#
# COMPACT_ATOMS: atom_id res chain seq x y z
N ASP A 1 8.09 -2.76 -1.64
CA ASP A 1 8.87 -2.19 -0.55
C ASP A 1 9.71 -0.99 -0.99
N PHE A 2 9.55 0.15 -0.31
CA PHE A 2 10.38 1.34 -0.47
C PHE A 2 11.28 1.61 0.75
N ASN A 3 11.15 0.82 1.83
CA ASN A 3 11.79 1.05 3.14
C ASN A 3 11.61 2.48 3.68
N ALA A 4 10.53 3.14 3.28
CA ALA A 4 10.32 4.56 3.52
C ALA A 4 8.86 4.84 3.81
N THR A 5 8.59 5.63 4.84
CA THR A 5 7.22 6.04 5.19
C THR A 5 6.77 7.21 4.31
N SER A 6 5.49 7.58 4.42
CA SER A 6 4.90 8.69 3.66
C SER A 6 5.50 10.07 3.96
N SER A 7 6.31 10.21 5.02
CA SER A 7 7.04 11.44 5.33
C SER A 7 8.41 11.53 4.65
N SER A 8 8.85 10.48 3.95
CA SER A 8 10.15 10.46 3.26
C SER A 8 10.17 11.33 2.01
N VAL A 9 11.37 11.78 1.61
CA VAL A 9 11.59 12.45 0.32
C VAL A 9 11.22 11.52 -0.84
N VAL A 10 11.59 10.24 -0.75
CA VAL A 10 11.29 9.22 -1.78
C VAL A 10 9.80 9.15 -2.08
N TYR A 11 8.97 9.06 -1.04
CA TYR A 11 7.51 9.04 -1.20
C TYR A 11 6.99 10.33 -1.86
N ARG A 12 7.51 11.49 -1.47
CA ARG A 12 7.11 12.79 -2.06
C ARG A 12 7.51 12.89 -3.52
N THR A 13 8.70 12.42 -3.89
CA THR A 13 9.19 12.41 -5.26
C THR A 13 8.26 11.60 -6.17
N LEU A 14 7.85 10.40 -5.73
CA LEU A 14 6.89 9.58 -6.49
C LEU A 14 5.52 10.25 -6.58
N CYS A 15 5.05 10.83 -5.47
CA CYS A 15 3.80 11.59 -5.44
C CYS A 15 3.78 12.84 -6.35
N ALA A 16 4.93 13.29 -6.86
CA ALA A 16 4.99 14.41 -7.79
C ALA A 16 4.51 14.03 -9.21
N LYS A 17 4.46 12.72 -9.53
CA LYS A 17 4.08 12.20 -10.85
C LYS A 17 3.00 11.13 -10.82
N LEU A 18 2.88 10.41 -9.71
CA LEU A 18 1.92 9.32 -9.53
C LEU A 18 1.05 9.57 -8.30
N ALA A 19 -0.16 9.04 -8.29
CA ALA A 19 -1.03 9.09 -7.11
C ALA A 19 -0.78 7.87 -6.22
N ALA A 20 -0.68 8.06 -4.91
CA ALA A 20 -0.66 6.94 -3.98
C ALA A 20 -2.05 6.29 -3.92
N ALA A 21 -2.17 5.01 -4.28
CA ALA A 21 -3.46 4.32 -4.43
C ALA A 21 -4.33 4.41 -3.17
N ARG A 22 -3.72 4.25 -1.98
CA ARG A 22 -4.40 4.40 -0.67
C ARG A 22 -5.14 5.74 -0.51
N ARG A 23 -4.64 6.82 -1.13
CA ARG A 23 -5.31 8.13 -1.08
C ARG A 23 -6.58 8.13 -1.93
N LEU A 24 -6.56 7.42 -3.06
CA LEU A 24 -7.68 7.30 -3.99
C LEU A 24 -8.72 6.25 -3.58
N ALA A 25 -8.33 5.25 -2.78
CA ALA A 25 -9.24 4.22 -2.29
C ALA A 25 -10.49 4.83 -1.62
N PRO A 26 -11.72 4.43 -2.02
CA PRO A 26 -12.98 4.91 -1.43
C PRO A 26 -13.07 4.61 0.07
N THR A 27 -12.62 3.42 0.47
CA THR A 27 -12.60 2.98 1.87
C THR A 27 -11.19 3.10 2.45
N LYS A 28 -11.08 3.48 3.72
CA LYS A 28 -9.80 3.59 4.43
C LYS A 28 -9.56 2.35 5.30
N SER A 29 -8.98 1.32 4.69
CA SER A 29 -8.57 0.08 5.35
C SER A 29 -7.16 0.19 5.95
N ALA A 30 -6.80 -0.76 6.82
CA ALA A 30 -5.44 -0.87 7.33
C ALA A 30 -4.47 -1.23 6.20
N THR A 31 -3.33 -0.53 6.13
CA THR A 31 -2.32 -0.74 5.07
C THR A 31 -0.90 -0.84 5.61
N SER A 32 -0.73 -1.05 6.91
CA SER A 32 0.60 -1.34 7.48
C SER A 32 0.98 -2.76 7.09
N THR A 33 2.21 -2.93 6.61
CA THR A 33 2.70 -4.20 6.07
C THR A 33 3.80 -4.80 6.92
N PHE A 34 4.50 -4.00 7.73
CA PHE A 34 5.70 -4.45 8.45
C PHE A 34 5.69 -4.08 9.95
N PRO A 35 6.23 -4.95 10.83
CA PRO A 35 6.48 -6.38 10.61
C PRO A 35 5.17 -7.16 10.49
N SER A 36 5.17 -8.28 9.76
CA SER A 36 3.95 -9.04 9.46
C SER A 36 3.23 -9.57 10.70
N THR A 37 3.98 -9.82 11.78
CA THR A 37 3.43 -10.31 13.04
C THR A 37 2.66 -9.25 13.84
N LEU A 38 3.02 -7.97 13.69
CA LEU A 38 2.40 -6.79 14.32
C LEU A 38 2.59 -5.56 13.41
N PRO A 39 1.74 -5.35 12.41
CA PRO A 39 1.98 -4.37 11.35
C PRO A 39 1.79 -2.93 11.84
N VAL A 40 2.91 -2.23 12.05
CA VAL A 40 2.93 -0.84 12.54
C VAL A 40 3.56 0.15 11.55
N LEU A 41 4.32 -0.34 10.56
CA LEU A 41 4.98 0.45 9.55
C LEU A 41 4.32 0.30 8.18
N ARG A 42 4.25 1.43 7.46
CA ARG A 42 3.78 1.55 6.07
C ARG A 42 4.95 1.91 5.18
N ILE A 43 5.71 0.89 4.78
CA ILE A 43 6.90 1.04 3.92
C ILE A 43 6.71 0.41 2.53
N ASP A 44 5.66 -0.39 2.36
CA ASP A 44 5.13 -0.77 1.06
C ASP A 44 4.08 0.24 0.58
N HIS A 45 4.16 0.63 -0.68
CA HIS A 45 3.24 1.59 -1.30
C HIS A 45 2.88 1.12 -2.71
N ILE A 46 1.63 1.37 -3.09
CA ILE A 46 1.16 1.24 -4.48
C ILE A 46 0.94 2.66 -5.00
N PHE A 47 1.55 2.97 -6.15
CA PHE A 47 1.36 4.23 -6.87
C PHE A 47 0.75 3.93 -8.24
N VAL A 48 -0.16 4.79 -8.69
CA VAL A 48 -0.91 4.60 -9.93
C VAL A 48 -0.87 5.84 -10.81
N SER A 49 -0.96 5.64 -12.12
CA SER A 49 -1.17 6.69 -13.12
C SER A 49 -2.67 7.06 -13.20
N PRO A 50 -3.04 8.18 -13.86
CA PRO A 50 -4.43 8.66 -13.91
C PRO A 50 -5.45 7.70 -14.56
N GLU A 51 -5.00 6.78 -15.40
CA GLU A 51 -5.85 5.84 -16.14
C GLU A 51 -6.36 4.67 -15.27
N ILE A 52 -5.77 4.51 -14.08
CA ILE A 52 -6.12 3.45 -13.14
C ILE A 52 -7.14 3.96 -12.12
N LYS A 53 -8.31 3.34 -12.10
CA LYS A 53 -9.33 3.58 -11.09
C LYS A 53 -9.12 2.63 -9.91
N VAL A 54 -8.86 3.18 -8.73
CA VAL A 54 -8.68 2.42 -7.49
C VAL A 54 -10.04 2.09 -6.87
N GLU A 55 -10.29 0.81 -6.62
CA GLU A 55 -11.56 0.31 -6.06
C GLU A 55 -11.43 -0.02 -4.58
N ASP A 56 -10.34 -0.69 -4.17
CA ASP A 56 -9.99 -0.88 -2.76
C ASP A 56 -8.46 -1.01 -2.59
N VAL A 57 -7.97 -0.73 -1.38
CA VAL A 57 -6.57 -0.97 -0.98
C VAL A 57 -6.55 -1.47 0.45
N PHE A 58 -6.07 -2.70 0.66
CA PHE A 58 -6.10 -3.36 1.95
C PHE A 58 -4.90 -4.28 2.15
N VAL A 59 -4.75 -4.74 3.39
CA VAL A 59 -3.75 -5.73 3.78
C VAL A 59 -4.47 -6.91 4.43
N PRO A 60 -4.50 -8.11 3.81
CA PRO A 60 -5.06 -9.29 4.45
C PRO A 60 -4.21 -9.71 5.65
N PHE A 61 -4.87 -9.97 6.78
CA PHE A 61 -4.23 -10.31 8.05
C PHE A 61 -4.75 -11.65 8.56
N ASP A 62 -4.20 -12.74 8.03
CA ASP A 62 -4.52 -14.11 8.40
C ASP A 62 -3.24 -14.90 8.71
N GLN A 63 -3.38 -16.16 9.11
CA GLN A 63 -2.24 -16.99 9.50
C GLN A 63 -1.27 -17.23 8.33
N LEU A 64 -1.79 -17.40 7.11
CA LEU A 64 -0.97 -17.65 5.94
C LEU A 64 -0.13 -16.41 5.60
N THR A 65 -0.76 -15.23 5.54
CA THR A 65 -0.05 -14.00 5.16
C THR A 65 1.00 -13.58 6.19
N ARG A 66 0.77 -13.86 7.47
CA ARG A 66 1.74 -13.59 8.55
C ARG A 66 2.94 -14.53 8.57
N THR A 67 2.79 -15.76 8.08
CA THR A 67 3.88 -16.76 8.05
C THR A 67 4.63 -16.77 6.73
N ALA A 68 3.99 -16.36 5.64
CA ALA A 68 4.58 -16.40 4.30
C ALA A 68 5.75 -15.42 4.11
N SER A 69 5.80 -14.32 4.87
CA SER A 69 6.80 -13.27 4.74
C SER A 69 6.88 -12.43 6.04
N ASP A 70 7.98 -11.70 6.24
CA ASP A 70 8.12 -10.67 7.28
C ASP A 70 7.36 -9.37 6.94
N HIS A 71 6.85 -9.25 5.72
CA HIS A 71 5.89 -8.25 5.28
C HIS A 71 4.54 -8.88 4.94
N LEU A 72 3.44 -8.21 5.29
CA LEU A 72 2.12 -8.54 4.75
C LEU A 72 1.98 -8.01 3.33
N PRO A 73 1.24 -8.71 2.44
CA PRO A 73 0.99 -8.21 1.09
C PRO A 73 0.09 -6.97 1.14
N LEU A 74 0.47 -5.93 0.39
CA LEU A 74 -0.39 -4.79 0.11
C LEU A 74 -1.18 -5.07 -1.16
N VAL A 75 -2.49 -5.20 -1.05
CA VAL A 75 -3.40 -5.59 -2.14
C VAL A 75 -4.19 -4.36 -2.60
N MET A 76 -4.46 -4.30 -3.90
CA MET A 76 -5.32 -3.29 -4.51
C MET A 76 -6.23 -3.94 -5.54
N ASP A 77 -7.52 -3.65 -5.43
CA ASP A 77 -8.50 -3.91 -6.49
C ASP A 77 -8.59 -2.65 -7.37
N PHE A 78 -8.59 -2.83 -8.69
CA PHE A 78 -8.57 -1.72 -9.63
C PHE A 78 -9.18 -2.09 -10.99
N SER A 79 -9.65 -1.06 -11.69
CA SER A 79 -10.05 -1.14 -13.10
C SER A 79 -9.19 -0.18 -13.95
N VAL A 80 -9.07 -0.52 -15.24
CA VAL A 80 -8.41 0.32 -16.24
C VAL A 80 -9.49 1.05 -17.02
N THR A 81 -9.30 2.35 -17.23
CA THR A 81 -10.22 3.20 -17.98
C THR A 81 -9.80 3.33 -19.44
#